data_AF-A0A8T7HD41-F1
#
_entry.id   AF-A0A8T7HD41-F1
#
_cell.length_a   1.000
_cell.length_b   1.000
_cell.length_c   1.000
_cell.angle_alpha   90.00
_cell.angle_beta   90.00
_cell.angle_gamma   90.00
#
_symmetry.space_group_name_H-M   'P 1'
#
loop_
_entity.id
_entity.type
_entity.pdbx_description
1 polymer ?
#
loop_
_entity_poly.entity_id
_entity_poly.type
_entity_poly.pdbx_seq_one_letter_code
_entity_poly.pdbx_strand_id
1 'polypeptide(L)'
;MVKRKTTHKRTTKRKVTKKTSLPKHKSVPLKKVVKHEIGPAYMVQLSDPKSIRKDILESLREVIIFMQAHEKFMRIQEEKVTLFAQLKDEVKDLNLLIEHRLKKHLPKGKLKAVSRYEEKRQKQQEMEKVEVISAREMARGPKIPDMSVNVVSTFPDGSMPQPLPNSVPPATPFNVPQQRVQASAPVPMAPPMPKPVAPKSDLDDLENQLKDIEDQLRGIQ
;
A
#
# COMPACT_ATOMS: atom_id res chain seq x y z
N MET A 1 -24.68 46.61 1.94
CA MET A 1 -24.79 46.23 0.51
C MET A 1 -23.42 46.40 -0.14
N VAL A 2 -22.70 45.31 -0.45
CA VAL A 2 -21.39 45.39 -1.12
C VAL A 2 -21.39 44.46 -2.33
N LYS A 3 -21.50 45.05 -3.52
CA LYS A 3 -21.35 44.39 -4.82
C LYS A 3 -19.88 43.97 -4.98
N ARG A 4 -19.59 42.70 -5.26
CA ARG A 4 -18.28 42.28 -5.77
C ARG A 4 -18.42 41.41 -7.02
N LYS A 5 -17.74 41.88 -8.07
CA LYS A 5 -17.80 41.48 -9.47
C LYS A 5 -17.03 40.17 -9.70
N THR A 6 -17.61 39.28 -10.48
CA THR A 6 -16.98 38.09 -11.07
C THR A 6 -16.06 38.50 -12.24
N THR A 7 -14.89 37.88 -12.33
CA THR A 7 -14.03 37.97 -13.54
C THR A 7 -13.65 36.56 -13.98
N HIS A 8 -14.26 36.11 -15.08
CA HIS A 8 -13.86 34.90 -15.78
C HIS A 8 -12.72 35.22 -16.73
N LYS A 9 -11.52 34.65 -16.50
CA LYS A 9 -10.43 34.68 -17.47
C LYS A 9 -10.45 33.40 -18.31
N ARG A 10 -11.22 33.48 -19.39
CA ARG A 10 -11.18 32.59 -20.56
C ARG A 10 -9.83 32.81 -21.25
N THR A 11 -8.96 31.80 -21.27
CA THR A 11 -7.78 31.84 -22.14
C THR A 11 -7.80 30.66 -23.11
N THR A 12 -7.51 31.03 -24.34
CA THR A 12 -7.87 30.39 -25.60
C THR A 12 -6.70 29.60 -26.16
N LYS A 13 -7.05 28.45 -26.73
CA LYS A 13 -6.26 27.60 -27.62
C LYS A 13 -5.31 28.40 -28.52
N ARG A 14 -4.01 28.07 -28.50
CA ARG A 14 -3.08 28.34 -29.60
C ARG A 14 -2.67 27.02 -30.24
N LYS A 15 -3.31 26.67 -31.36
CA LYS A 15 -2.77 25.73 -32.35
C LYS A 15 -1.58 26.42 -33.03
N VAL A 16 -0.39 25.84 -32.88
CA VAL A 16 0.78 26.20 -33.69
C VAL A 16 1.14 24.99 -34.53
N THR A 17 0.69 25.00 -35.78
CA THR A 17 1.12 24.09 -36.84
C THR A 17 2.47 24.58 -37.37
N LYS A 18 3.58 24.07 -36.82
CA LYS A 18 4.90 24.23 -37.45
C LYS A 18 5.08 23.13 -38.49
N LYS A 19 4.99 23.53 -39.76
CA LYS A 19 5.44 22.77 -40.91
C LYS A 19 6.95 22.57 -40.80
N THR A 20 7.38 21.37 -40.42
CA THR A 20 8.81 21.00 -40.42
C THR A 20 9.17 20.54 -41.82
N SER A 21 9.86 21.42 -42.54
CA SER A 21 10.45 21.16 -43.85
C SER A 21 11.48 20.02 -43.77
N LEU A 22 11.39 19.09 -44.71
CA LEU A 22 12.35 18.01 -44.95
C LEU A 22 13.80 18.55 -45.07
N PRO A 23 14.77 18.03 -44.31
CA PRO A 23 16.16 18.40 -44.47
C PRO A 23 16.73 17.81 -45.77
N LYS A 24 17.26 18.69 -46.62
CA LYS A 24 18.02 18.35 -47.83
C LYS A 24 19.24 17.50 -47.45
N HIS A 25 19.38 16.35 -48.11
CA HIS A 25 20.54 15.47 -48.02
C HIS A 25 21.82 16.24 -48.38
N LYS A 26 22.65 16.53 -47.37
CA LYS A 26 24.05 16.93 -47.59
C LYS A 26 24.85 15.66 -47.84
N SER A 27 25.37 15.52 -49.05
CA SER A 27 26.36 14.50 -49.43
C SER A 27 27.59 14.63 -48.53
N VAL A 28 27.76 13.68 -47.62
CA VAL A 28 28.92 13.60 -46.73
C VAL A 28 30.12 13.11 -47.55
N PRO A 29 31.29 13.79 -47.48
CA PRO A 29 32.49 13.36 -48.17
C PRO A 29 33.03 12.06 -47.58
N LEU A 30 33.31 11.10 -48.47
CA LEU A 30 33.92 9.80 -48.21
C LEU A 30 35.26 9.97 -47.49
N LYS A 31 35.27 9.75 -46.17
CA LYS A 31 36.51 9.61 -45.40
C LYS A 31 37.13 8.24 -45.68
N LYS A 32 38.42 8.24 -46.06
CA LYS A 32 39.25 7.05 -46.25
C LYS A 32 39.18 6.13 -45.02
N VAL A 33 38.75 4.90 -45.26
CA VAL A 33 38.64 3.82 -44.28
C VAL A 33 40.05 3.38 -43.87
N VAL A 34 40.40 3.61 -42.61
CA VAL A 34 41.56 3.01 -41.95
C VAL A 34 41.22 1.52 -41.73
N LYS A 35 42.03 0.63 -42.32
CA LYS A 35 41.91 -0.83 -42.14
C LYS A 35 42.38 -1.18 -40.72
N HIS A 36 41.47 -1.19 -39.77
CA HIS A 36 41.69 -1.92 -38.52
C HIS A 36 41.53 -3.41 -38.81
N GLU A 37 42.52 -4.20 -38.42
CA GLU A 37 42.47 -5.66 -38.45
C GLU A 37 41.34 -6.13 -37.54
N ILE A 38 40.26 -6.58 -38.16
CA ILE A 38 39.09 -7.14 -37.49
C ILE A 38 39.49 -8.56 -37.09
N GLY A 39 39.78 -8.74 -35.79
CA GLY A 39 39.87 -10.07 -35.18
C GLY A 39 38.57 -10.86 -35.37
N PRO A 40 38.51 -12.16 -34.98
CA PRO A 40 37.33 -13.00 -35.19
C PRO A 40 36.09 -12.33 -34.60
N ALA A 41 35.28 -11.70 -35.45
CA ALA A 41 34.06 -11.06 -35.04
C ALA A 41 33.06 -12.19 -34.74
N TYR A 42 32.96 -12.56 -33.47
CA TYR A 42 31.91 -13.45 -33.00
C TYR A 42 30.56 -12.77 -33.24
N MET A 43 29.98 -13.00 -34.42
CA MET A 43 28.64 -12.56 -34.73
C MET A 43 27.68 -13.43 -33.93
N VAL A 44 27.13 -12.86 -32.86
CA VAL A 44 26.04 -13.50 -32.13
C VAL A 44 24.81 -13.45 -33.02
N GLN A 45 24.49 -14.58 -33.66
CA GLN A 45 23.23 -14.75 -34.37
C GLN A 45 22.11 -14.87 -33.36
N LEU A 46 21.26 -13.84 -33.28
CA LEU A 46 20.00 -13.92 -32.57
C LEU A 46 18.99 -14.62 -33.47
N SER A 47 18.44 -15.75 -33.02
CA SER A 47 17.44 -16.53 -33.75
C SER A 47 16.18 -15.70 -34.03
N ASP A 48 15.71 -14.94 -33.03
CA ASP A 48 14.54 -14.07 -33.17
C ASP A 48 14.76 -12.72 -32.47
N PRO A 49 15.20 -11.67 -33.18
CA PRO A 49 15.43 -10.36 -32.55
C PRO A 49 14.14 -9.71 -32.03
N LYS A 50 12.96 -10.12 -32.52
CA LYS A 50 11.66 -9.58 -32.10
C LYS A 50 11.21 -10.12 -30.74
N SER A 51 11.42 -11.40 -30.45
CA SER A 51 11.06 -11.99 -29.16
C SER A 51 11.94 -11.44 -28.05
N ILE A 52 13.25 -11.38 -28.28
CA ILE A 52 14.21 -10.79 -27.33
C ILE A 52 13.84 -9.34 -27.00
N ARG A 53 13.45 -8.55 -28.02
CA ARG A 53 12.97 -7.19 -27.78
C ARG A 53 11.73 -7.15 -26.89
N LYS A 54 10.78 -8.07 -27.09
CA LYS A 54 9.58 -8.17 -26.24
C LYS A 54 9.96 -8.52 -24.80
N ASP A 55 10.84 -9.49 -24.60
CA ASP A 55 11.26 -9.95 -23.28
C ASP A 55 12.03 -8.85 -22.52
N ILE A 56 12.89 -8.09 -23.22
CA ILE A 56 13.58 -6.92 -22.67
C ILE A 56 12.55 -5.85 -22.26
N LEU A 57 11.54 -5.59 -23.08
CA LEU A 57 10.52 -4.58 -22.77
C LEU A 57 9.60 -5.02 -21.62
N GLU A 58 9.24 -6.30 -21.53
CA GLU A 58 8.42 -6.83 -20.44
C GLU A 58 9.20 -6.82 -19.12
N SER A 59 10.46 -7.27 -19.12
CA SER A 59 11.31 -7.19 -17.92
C SER A 59 11.53 -5.74 -17.46
N LEU A 60 11.73 -4.80 -18.38
CA LEU A 60 11.82 -3.39 -18.05
C LEU A 60 10.51 -2.85 -17.44
N ARG A 61 9.36 -3.29 -17.97
CA ARG A 61 8.05 -2.94 -17.43
C ARG A 61 7.87 -3.44 -16.00
N GLU A 62 8.23 -4.69 -15.71
CA GLU A 62 8.18 -5.26 -14.37
C GLU A 62 9.04 -4.48 -13.38
N VAL A 63 10.26 -4.08 -13.78
CA VAL A 63 11.14 -3.24 -12.96
C VAL A 63 10.52 -1.88 -12.65
N ILE A 64 9.89 -1.23 -13.64
CA ILE A 64 9.20 0.06 -13.43
C ILE A 64 8.04 -0.10 -12.44
N ILE A 65 7.22 -1.14 -12.60
CA ILE A 65 6.10 -1.43 -11.70
C ILE A 65 6.62 -1.64 -10.27
N PHE A 66 7.71 -2.41 -10.12
CA PHE A 66 8.34 -2.65 -8.82
C PHE A 66 8.85 -1.36 -8.18
N MET A 67 9.57 -0.51 -8.93
CA MET A 67 10.06 0.77 -8.43
C MET A 67 8.91 1.68 -7.94
N GLN A 68 7.82 1.78 -8.71
CA GLN A 68 6.66 2.58 -8.34
C GLN A 68 5.95 2.02 -7.09
N ALA A 69 5.83 0.69 -6.98
CA ALA A 69 5.27 0.05 -5.80
C ALA A 69 6.15 0.30 -4.56
N HIS A 70 7.47 0.23 -4.72
CA HIS A 70 8.44 0.52 -3.67
C HIS A 70 8.33 1.97 -3.19
N GLU A 71 8.21 2.95 -4.09
CA GLU A 71 8.01 4.36 -3.71
C GLU A 71 6.73 4.57 -2.91
N LYS A 72 5.61 3.97 -3.34
CA LYS A 72 4.34 4.03 -2.59
C LYS A 72 4.48 3.42 -1.20
N PHE A 73 5.17 2.28 -1.11
CA PHE A 73 5.43 1.61 0.15
C PHE A 73 6.28 2.47 1.10
N MET A 74 7.32 3.13 0.58
CA MET A 74 8.14 4.06 1.36
C MET A 74 7.32 5.23 1.94
N ARG A 75 6.42 5.84 1.14
CA ARG A 75 5.52 6.89 1.63
C ARG A 75 4.64 6.41 2.79
N ILE A 76 4.07 5.21 2.67
CA ILE A 76 3.26 4.61 3.75
C ILE A 76 4.08 4.40 5.02
N GLN A 77 5.36 3.99 4.90
CA GLN A 77 6.23 3.86 6.06
C GLN A 77 6.51 5.20 6.73
N GLU A 78 6.81 6.24 5.94
CA GLU A 78 7.05 7.60 6.44
C GLU A 78 5.82 8.14 7.18
N GLU A 79 4.63 7.98 6.60
CA GLU A 79 3.35 8.33 7.23
C GLU A 79 3.17 7.58 8.55
N LYS A 80 3.41 6.27 8.56
CA LYS A 80 3.30 5.45 9.78
C LYS A 80 4.27 5.93 10.87
N VAL A 81 5.52 6.20 10.52
CA VAL A 81 6.53 6.71 11.48
C VAL A 81 6.09 8.07 12.05
N THR A 82 5.60 8.95 11.19
CA THR A 82 5.08 10.27 11.59
C THR A 82 3.90 10.15 12.54
N LEU A 83 2.93 9.28 12.24
CA LEU A 83 1.77 9.02 13.09
C LEU A 83 2.17 8.46 14.45
N PHE A 84 3.15 7.54 14.48
CA PHE A 84 3.68 7.00 15.73
C PHE A 84 4.40 8.05 16.59
N ALA A 85 5.09 9.00 15.95
CA ALA A 85 5.70 10.11 16.66
C ALA A 85 4.62 11.01 17.31
N GLN A 86 3.59 11.38 16.54
CA GLN A 86 2.45 12.16 17.05
C GLN A 86 1.74 11.47 18.22
N LEU A 87 1.42 10.19 18.07
CA LEU A 87 0.77 9.41 19.13
C LEU A 87 1.63 9.36 20.40
N LYS A 88 2.95 9.24 20.28
CA LYS A 88 3.84 9.26 21.45
C LYS A 88 3.79 10.60 22.18
N ASP A 89 3.71 11.71 21.45
CA ASP A 89 3.63 13.03 22.04
C ASP A 89 2.27 13.26 22.70
N GLU A 90 1.16 12.85 22.08
CA GLU A 90 -0.17 12.87 22.70
C GLU A 90 -0.24 12.04 24.00
N VAL A 91 0.39 10.86 24.02
CA VAL A 91 0.48 10.03 25.23
C VAL A 91 1.28 10.73 26.33
N LYS A 92 2.37 11.43 25.99
CA LYS A 92 3.12 12.24 26.97
C LYS A 92 2.24 13.37 27.51
N ASP A 93 1.53 14.08 26.65
CA ASP A 93 0.66 15.19 27.04
C ASP A 93 -0.49 14.73 27.95
N LEU A 94 -1.10 13.58 27.64
CA LEU A 94 -2.10 12.96 28.51
C LEU A 94 -1.49 12.57 29.86
N ASN A 95 -0.30 11.98 29.88
CA ASN A 95 0.37 11.65 31.13
C ASN A 95 0.69 12.91 31.95
N LEU A 96 1.17 13.99 31.32
CA LEU A 96 1.39 15.28 31.99
C LEU A 96 0.08 15.84 32.55
N LEU A 97 -1.02 15.75 31.81
CA LEU A 97 -2.33 16.21 32.28
C LEU A 97 -2.82 15.41 33.49
N ILE A 98 -2.68 14.08 33.44
CA ILE A 98 -3.05 13.16 34.52
C ILE A 98 -2.20 13.44 35.76
N GLU A 99 -0.88 13.52 35.62
CA GLU A 99 0.04 13.64 36.75
C GLU A 99 0.06 15.04 37.37
N HIS A 100 -0.02 16.09 36.55
CA HIS A 100 0.14 17.46 37.04
C HIS A 100 -1.16 18.18 37.34
N ARG A 101 -2.26 17.89 36.62
CA ARG A 101 -3.55 18.55 36.87
C ARG A 101 -4.47 17.62 37.64
N LEU A 102 -4.77 16.46 37.08
CA LEU A 102 -5.81 15.59 37.63
C LEU A 102 -5.44 15.06 39.02
N LYS A 103 -4.20 14.59 39.20
CA LYS A 103 -3.70 14.06 40.47
C LYS A 103 -3.62 15.11 41.60
N LYS A 104 -3.52 16.40 41.27
CA LYS A 104 -3.53 17.49 42.27
C LYS A 104 -4.93 17.78 42.80
N HIS A 105 -5.95 17.61 41.98
CA HIS A 105 -7.34 17.91 42.34
C HIS A 105 -8.08 16.70 42.92
N LEU A 106 -7.61 15.48 42.66
CA LEU A 106 -8.20 14.28 43.24
C LEU A 106 -7.74 14.08 44.69
N PRO A 107 -8.67 13.76 45.63
CA PRO A 107 -8.27 13.33 46.95
C PRO A 107 -7.44 12.06 46.83
N LYS A 108 -6.41 11.93 47.67
CA LYS A 108 -5.56 10.73 47.74
C LYS A 108 -6.38 9.56 48.26
N GLY A 109 -7.12 8.90 47.38
CA GLY A 109 -7.87 7.71 47.71
C GLY A 109 -6.93 6.61 48.20
N LYS A 110 -7.34 5.87 49.23
CA LYS A 110 -6.63 4.66 49.70
C LYS A 110 -6.88 3.45 48.80
N LEU A 111 -7.67 3.62 47.75
CA LEU A 111 -7.98 2.55 46.81
C LEU A 111 -6.73 2.25 45.98
N LYS A 112 -6.21 1.04 46.15
CA LYS A 112 -5.11 0.54 45.32
C LYS A 112 -5.63 0.43 43.89
N ALA A 113 -5.01 1.17 42.98
CA ALA A 113 -5.24 0.95 41.56
C ALA A 113 -4.83 -0.51 41.27
N VAL A 114 -5.77 -1.30 40.75
CA VAL A 114 -5.47 -2.65 40.25
C VAL A 114 -4.41 -2.46 39.18
N SER A 115 -3.19 -2.86 39.51
CA SER A 115 -2.04 -2.64 38.64
C SER A 115 -2.19 -3.52 37.42
N ARG A 116 -1.94 -2.99 36.21
CA ARG A 116 -1.82 -3.82 35.00
C ARG A 116 -0.80 -4.96 35.16
N TYR A 117 0.14 -4.84 36.10
CA TYR A 117 1.08 -5.89 36.47
C TYR A 117 0.41 -7.06 37.19
N GLU A 118 -0.57 -6.78 38.06
CA GLU A 118 -1.38 -7.82 38.72
C GLU A 118 -2.27 -8.53 37.71
N GLU A 119 -2.85 -7.79 36.75
CA GLU A 119 -3.67 -8.37 35.69
C GLU A 119 -2.86 -9.30 34.77
N LYS A 120 -1.63 -8.89 34.39
CA LYS A 120 -0.73 -9.76 33.61
C LYS A 120 -0.31 -11.02 34.38
N ARG A 121 -0.04 -10.88 35.68
CA ARG A 121 0.32 -12.01 36.54
C ARG A 121 -0.86 -12.98 36.73
N GLN A 122 -2.09 -12.47 36.82
CA GLN A 122 -3.31 -13.30 36.83
C GLN A 122 -3.50 -14.04 35.51
N LYS A 123 -3.32 -13.37 34.36
CA LYS A 123 -3.40 -14.03 33.05
C LYS A 123 -2.33 -15.11 32.86
N GLN A 124 -1.11 -14.89 33.35
CA GLN A 124 -0.08 -15.93 33.34
C GLN A 124 -0.46 -17.13 34.21
N GLN A 125 -0.96 -16.90 35.42
CA GLN A 125 -1.42 -17.99 36.29
C GLN A 125 -2.60 -18.76 35.72
N GLU A 126 -3.49 -18.09 34.99
CA GLU A 126 -4.61 -18.73 34.30
C GLU A 126 -4.11 -19.62 33.15
N MET A 127 -3.16 -19.14 32.36
CA MET A 127 -2.55 -19.90 31.26
C MET A 127 -1.80 -21.14 31.78
N GLU A 128 -1.05 -20.99 32.88
CA GLU A 128 -0.34 -22.09 33.55
C GLU A 128 -1.34 -23.14 34.09
N LYS A 129 -2.47 -22.72 34.65
CA LYS A 129 -3.52 -23.65 35.10
C LYS A 129 -4.14 -24.43 33.94
N VAL A 130 -4.36 -23.79 32.79
CA VAL A 130 -4.89 -24.47 31.59
C VAL A 130 -3.91 -25.52 31.09
N GLU A 131 -2.60 -25.23 31.10
CA GLU A 131 -1.56 -26.16 30.70
C GLU A 131 -1.49 -27.38 31.65
N VAL A 132 -1.59 -27.16 32.96
CA VAL A 132 -1.62 -28.26 33.95
C VAL A 132 -2.87 -29.14 33.78
N ILE A 133 -4.02 -28.55 33.48
CA ILE A 133 -5.26 -29.31 33.22
C ILE A 133 -5.12 -30.13 31.93
N SER A 134 -4.60 -29.54 30.86
CA SER A 134 -4.36 -30.22 29.58
C SER A 134 -3.37 -31.37 29.71
N ALA A 135 -2.24 -31.17 30.40
CA ALA A 135 -1.26 -32.22 30.66
C ALA A 135 -1.86 -33.37 31.48
N ARG A 136 -2.70 -33.05 32.47
CA ARG A 136 -3.40 -34.06 33.29
C ARG A 136 -4.43 -34.85 32.49
N GLU A 137 -5.09 -34.22 31.53
CA GLU A 137 -6.06 -34.89 30.64
C GLU A 137 -5.36 -35.81 29.64
N MET A 138 -4.24 -35.36 29.06
CA MET A 138 -3.39 -36.18 28.18
C MET A 138 -2.83 -37.41 28.92
N ALA A 139 -2.50 -37.29 30.21
CA ALA A 139 -2.05 -38.40 31.03
C ALA A 139 -3.15 -39.43 31.36
N ARG A 140 -4.44 -39.07 31.24
CA ARG A 140 -5.55 -40.00 31.49
C ARG A 140 -5.84 -40.96 30.34
N GLY A 141 -5.14 -40.81 29.22
CA GLY A 141 -5.32 -41.63 28.04
C GLY A 141 -6.69 -41.43 27.37
N PRO A 142 -6.81 -41.74 26.07
CA PRO A 142 -8.11 -41.74 25.42
C PRO A 142 -9.02 -42.72 26.17
N LYS A 143 -10.10 -42.23 26.79
CA LYS A 143 -11.22 -43.10 27.14
C LYS A 143 -11.76 -43.60 25.82
N ILE A 144 -11.32 -44.78 25.38
CA ILE A 144 -11.89 -45.47 24.24
C ILE A 144 -13.30 -45.85 24.69
N PRO A 145 -14.37 -45.20 24.17
CA PRO A 145 -15.71 -45.72 24.39
C PRO A 145 -15.75 -47.09 23.72
N ASP A 146 -16.16 -48.11 24.47
CA ASP A 146 -16.32 -49.48 24.01
C ASP A 146 -17.31 -49.48 22.84
N MET A 147 -16.80 -49.44 21.62
CA MET A 147 -17.57 -49.46 20.38
C MET A 147 -17.30 -50.79 19.70
N SER A 148 -18.28 -51.69 19.76
CA SER A 148 -18.26 -52.98 19.09
C SER A 148 -18.12 -52.80 17.57
N VAL A 149 -17.02 -53.30 17.03
CA VAL A 149 -16.63 -53.13 15.62
C VAL A 149 -17.28 -54.22 14.77
N ASN A 150 -18.27 -53.87 13.95
CA ASN A 150 -18.69 -54.70 12.80
C ASN A 150 -17.83 -54.33 11.59
N VAL A 151 -16.83 -55.17 11.31
CA VAL A 151 -15.87 -55.01 10.22
C VAL A 151 -16.51 -55.46 8.90
N VAL A 152 -16.92 -54.49 8.07
CA VAL A 152 -17.11 -54.71 6.62
C VAL A 152 -15.96 -54.02 5.90
N SER A 153 -15.04 -54.85 5.42
CA SER A 153 -13.85 -54.48 4.65
C SER A 153 -14.27 -54.09 3.23
N THR A 154 -14.25 -52.80 2.93
CA THR A 154 -14.22 -52.28 1.55
C THR A 154 -13.07 -51.29 1.46
N PHE A 155 -11.99 -51.73 0.80
CA PHE A 155 -10.86 -50.89 0.44
C PHE A 155 -11.19 -50.19 -0.89
N PRO A 156 -11.22 -48.86 -0.96
CA PRO A 156 -11.21 -48.17 -2.24
C PRO A 156 -9.79 -47.91 -2.73
N ASP A 157 -9.73 -47.91 -4.05
CA ASP A 157 -8.59 -47.97 -4.94
C ASP A 157 -7.67 -46.74 -4.90
N GLY A 158 -6.41 -46.95 -5.30
CA GLY A 158 -5.30 -46.02 -5.17
C GLY A 158 -5.40 -44.78 -6.07
N SER A 159 -5.97 -43.71 -5.52
CA SER A 159 -5.87 -42.37 -6.11
C SER A 159 -4.94 -41.48 -5.28
N MET A 160 -3.87 -41.00 -5.93
CA MET A 160 -2.96 -39.98 -5.41
C MET A 160 -3.73 -38.71 -5.02
N PRO A 161 -3.53 -38.16 -3.81
CA PRO A 161 -4.18 -36.92 -3.41
C PRO A 161 -3.67 -35.75 -4.25
N GLN A 162 -4.58 -35.07 -4.95
CA GLN A 162 -4.26 -33.80 -5.59
C GLN A 162 -4.01 -32.71 -4.54
N PRO A 163 -3.04 -31.80 -4.76
CA PRO A 163 -2.80 -30.68 -3.86
C PRO A 163 -4.00 -29.73 -3.88
N LEU A 164 -4.47 -29.40 -2.67
CA LEU A 164 -5.59 -28.49 -2.44
C LEU A 164 -5.29 -27.09 -3.03
N PRO A 165 -6.28 -26.44 -3.68
CA PRO A 165 -6.13 -25.08 -4.13
C PRO A 165 -6.01 -24.14 -2.92
N ASN A 166 -4.98 -23.28 -2.93
CA ASN A 166 -4.80 -22.19 -1.98
C ASN A 166 -6.06 -21.33 -1.89
N SER A 167 -6.84 -21.55 -0.83
CA SER A 167 -7.98 -20.73 -0.45
C SER A 167 -7.48 -19.41 0.12
N VAL A 168 -7.36 -18.41 -0.75
CA VAL A 168 -7.27 -17.01 -0.32
C VAL A 168 -8.56 -16.70 0.44
N PRO A 169 -8.51 -16.31 1.73
CA PRO A 169 -9.73 -16.00 2.47
C PRO A 169 -10.43 -14.80 1.82
N PRO A 170 -11.75 -14.86 1.63
CA PRO A 170 -12.51 -13.74 1.09
C PRO A 170 -12.40 -12.55 2.04
N ALA A 171 -11.95 -11.41 1.51
CA ALA A 171 -11.92 -10.15 2.23
C ALA A 171 -13.34 -9.84 2.73
N THR A 172 -13.50 -9.86 4.05
CA THR A 172 -14.74 -9.43 4.70
C THR A 172 -14.87 -7.90 4.55
N PRO A 173 -15.98 -7.38 4.01
CA PRO A 173 -16.21 -5.95 3.99
C PRO A 173 -16.43 -5.46 5.41
N PHE A 174 -15.50 -4.67 5.90
CA PHE A 174 -15.57 -4.02 7.21
C PHE A 174 -16.73 -3.01 7.20
N ASN A 175 -17.86 -3.41 7.76
CA ASN A 175 -19.08 -2.61 7.81
C ASN A 175 -18.98 -1.53 8.89
N VAL A 176 -18.45 -0.38 8.46
CA VAL A 176 -18.71 1.00 8.90
C VAL A 176 -20.09 1.32 9.50
N PRO A 177 -20.42 1.29 10.81
CA PRO A 177 -21.72 1.75 11.27
C PRO A 177 -21.82 3.27 11.04
N GLN A 178 -22.61 3.69 10.06
CA GLN A 178 -22.98 5.09 9.86
C GLN A 178 -23.77 5.56 11.09
N GLN A 179 -23.08 6.29 11.97
CA GLN A 179 -23.70 6.97 13.09
C GLN A 179 -24.48 8.17 12.56
N ARG A 180 -25.81 8.06 12.58
CA ARG A 180 -26.77 9.11 12.23
C ARG A 180 -26.66 10.25 13.24
N VAL A 181 -25.85 11.26 12.94
CA VAL A 181 -25.80 12.51 13.70
C VAL A 181 -27.12 13.27 13.49
N GLN A 182 -27.83 13.50 14.58
CA GLN A 182 -29.04 14.32 14.64
C GLN A 182 -28.68 15.79 14.39
N ALA A 183 -29.49 16.43 13.55
CA ALA A 183 -29.32 17.83 13.16
C ALA A 183 -29.58 18.77 14.34
N SER A 184 -28.52 19.43 14.82
CA SER A 184 -28.60 20.59 15.70
C SER A 184 -28.69 21.89 14.87
N ALA A 185 -29.46 22.84 15.39
CA ALA A 185 -29.89 24.10 14.80
C ALA A 185 -28.79 24.99 14.14
N PRO A 186 -29.16 25.84 13.17
CA PRO A 186 -28.22 26.68 12.42
C PRO A 186 -27.67 27.83 13.27
N VAL A 187 -26.37 27.79 13.54
CA VAL A 187 -25.59 28.88 14.14
C VAL A 187 -25.27 29.91 13.05
N PRO A 188 -25.38 31.23 13.29
CA PRO A 188 -25.08 32.26 12.29
C PRO A 188 -23.64 32.16 11.79
N MET A 189 -23.49 31.90 10.49
CA MET A 189 -22.22 31.67 9.80
C MET A 189 -21.32 32.90 9.81
N ALA A 190 -20.20 32.80 10.51
CA ALA A 190 -19.02 33.61 10.21
C ALA A 190 -18.53 33.31 8.78
N PRO A 191 -18.02 34.30 8.03
CA PRO A 191 -17.51 34.09 6.68
C PRO A 191 -16.39 33.04 6.69
N PRO A 192 -16.44 32.03 5.81
CA PRO A 192 -15.48 30.94 5.78
C PRO A 192 -14.09 31.51 5.49
N MET A 193 -13.14 31.24 6.38
CA MET A 193 -11.73 31.53 6.13
C MET A 193 -11.29 30.78 4.86
N PRO A 194 -10.47 31.42 4.00
CA PRO A 194 -9.96 30.77 2.79
C PRO A 194 -9.19 29.52 3.19
N LYS A 195 -9.68 28.36 2.75
CA LYS A 195 -9.00 27.07 2.95
C LYS A 195 -7.61 27.17 2.31
N PRO A 196 -6.55 26.70 2.99
CA PRO A 196 -5.22 26.64 2.39
C PRO A 196 -5.31 25.82 1.11
N VAL A 197 -4.87 26.42 0.00
CA VAL A 197 -4.82 25.78 -1.31
C VAL A 197 -3.82 24.64 -1.16
N ALA A 198 -4.31 23.40 -1.21
CA ALA A 198 -3.44 22.23 -1.21
C ALA A 198 -2.39 22.41 -2.31
N PRO A 199 -1.10 22.19 -2.02
CA PRO A 199 -0.06 22.24 -3.05
C PRO A 199 -0.50 21.29 -4.16
N LYS A 200 -0.54 21.79 -5.40
CA LYS A 200 -0.83 20.95 -6.57
C LYS A 200 0.14 19.80 -6.51
N SER A 201 -0.38 18.59 -6.35
CA SER A 201 0.44 17.41 -6.13
C SER A 201 1.26 17.16 -7.39
N ASP A 202 2.56 16.94 -7.24
CA ASP A 202 3.48 16.57 -8.33
C ASP A 202 2.99 15.37 -9.16
N LEU A 203 2.04 14.59 -8.61
CA LEU A 203 1.28 13.55 -9.32
C LEU A 203 0.52 14.04 -10.54
N ASP A 204 -0.12 15.21 -10.49
CA ASP A 204 -0.87 15.77 -11.63
C ASP A 204 0.08 16.16 -12.77
N ASP A 205 1.29 16.60 -12.44
CA ASP A 205 2.32 16.97 -13.42
C ASP A 205 2.93 15.72 -14.08
N LEU A 206 3.14 14.63 -13.31
CA LEU A 206 3.58 13.34 -13.83
C LEU A 206 2.53 12.68 -14.72
N GLU A 207 1.24 12.78 -14.37
CA GLU A 207 0.15 12.23 -15.16
C GLU A 207 0.00 12.97 -16.51
N ASN A 208 0.19 14.29 -16.50
CA ASN A 208 0.27 15.09 -17.72
C ASN A 208 1.50 14.73 -18.58
N GLN A 209 2.67 14.47 -17.99
CA GLN A 209 3.86 14.04 -18.73
C GLN A 209 3.67 12.67 -19.39
N LEU A 210 3.09 11.69 -18.68
CA LEU A 210 2.82 10.37 -19.25
C LEU A 210 1.87 10.44 -20.45
N LYS A 211 0.85 11.30 -20.36
CA LYS A 211 -0.09 11.52 -21.44
C LYS A 211 0.56 12.13 -22.70
N ASP A 212 1.50 13.06 -22.51
CA ASP A 212 2.24 13.66 -23.64
C ASP A 212 3.16 12.63 -24.34
N ILE A 213 3.76 11.72 -23.58
CA ILE A 213 4.57 10.61 -24.12
C ILE A 213 3.69 9.62 -24.89
N GLU A 214 2.50 9.29 -24.37
CA GLU A 214 1.55 8.39 -25.02
C GLU A 214 1.06 8.97 -26.36
N ASP A 215 0.76 10.26 -26.41
CA ASP A 215 0.38 10.97 -27.63
C ASP A 215 1.53 11.02 -28.66
N GLN A 216 2.79 11.20 -28.21
CA GLN A 216 3.97 11.15 -29.09
C GLN A 216 4.17 9.77 -29.72
N LEU A 217 4.00 8.70 -28.94
CA LEU A 217 4.14 7.33 -29.44
C LEU A 217 2.99 6.95 -30.39
N ARG A 218 1.77 7.43 -30.11
CA ARG A 218 0.61 7.19 -30.98
C ARG A 218 0.78 7.82 -32.37
N GLY A 219 1.57 8.90 -32.50
CA GLY A 219 1.86 9.54 -33.79
C GLY A 219 2.94 8.87 -34.64
N ILE A 220 3.66 7.86 -34.12
CA ILE A 220 4.76 7.17 -34.81
C ILE A 220 4.28 5.83 -35.43
N GLN A 221 3.08 5.36 -35.08
CA GLN A 221 2.41 4.20 -35.70
C GLN A 221 1.55 4.62 -36.89
#